data_AF-A0A959W8G5-F1
#
_entry.id   AF-A0A959W8G5-F1
#
_cell.length_a   1.000
_cell.length_b   1.000
_cell.length_c   1.000
_cell.angle_alpha   90.00
_cell.angle_beta   90.00
_cell.angle_gamma   90.00
#
_symmetry.space_group_name_H-M   'P 1'
#
loop_
_entity.id
_entity.type
_entity.pdbx_description
1 polymer ?
#
loop_
_entity_poly.entity_id
_entity_poly.type
_entity_poly.pdbx_seq_one_letter_code
_entity_poly.pdbx_strand_id
1 'polypeptide(L)'
;MLGLGASGAEAATFQVTNLNDDTGAGSLRKAIDDANLAAGADTVQFASGVSGRIELTQALSITDPVTISGPGANQVTVDGNGVGRVFNANFGNAVPAKPVTISGLTLTGGNVVGLNGGAVYAYGADLTLEDMVVTANSAGISGGGVFAGYGQVVIRDSTLSGNDAGVIGGAITVGNAQGSAARNLVISGSTISGNDAPDDGGGLYASNPGGGVLIENTSMSGNVSGDEGGALFVKGPGAVDVVSSTLSGNDAGSGGAIRFKDSTSPKTIVDSTLSGNTANFVGGVYAATSAAGPLSVRNSTISGNDGGIGSGGIYNDSVGGGGNATISSSIVAGNTGGDPDLIDDGAAFFTIGNSLVGPIDGLNNPVQSPSGSNKIGVDPALGPLQDNGGPTMTMAPALSSPAVDAGVSNSLATDQRGLARTVVQPTLSLSPGSDGTDIGAVELAEFTPTPPIQPVSDTEVAGAKVKAKKKQKQKGEKVLIVVKAGAAEDVKIKAGGAVKLGKKKIALKTLSVRAPADEQLKLKLNPKGKSGSKKILKALARGEKAKASLSVTLTDAAGNSVTKKPKVTLTPG
;
A
#
# COMPACT_ATOMS: atom_id res chain seq x y z
N MET A 1 -34.53 49.25 -26.21
CA MET A 1 -33.94 48.66 -24.98
C MET A 1 -32.90 47.66 -25.43
N LEU A 2 -31.63 48.04 -25.39
CA LEU A 2 -30.50 47.15 -25.67
C LEU A 2 -30.39 46.15 -24.53
N GLY A 3 -30.38 44.85 -24.86
CA GLY A 3 -30.19 43.78 -23.89
C GLY A 3 -28.78 43.82 -23.34
N LEU A 4 -28.66 43.99 -22.02
CA LEU A 4 -27.44 43.65 -21.30
C LEU A 4 -27.39 42.13 -21.20
N GLY A 5 -26.54 41.51 -22.02
CA GLY A 5 -26.08 40.15 -21.77
C GLY A 5 -25.36 40.13 -20.43
N ALA A 6 -25.76 39.21 -19.56
CA ALA A 6 -24.98 38.89 -18.37
C ALA A 6 -23.61 38.38 -18.84
N SER A 7 -22.57 39.20 -18.73
CA SER A 7 -21.19 38.73 -18.83
C SER A 7 -20.98 37.79 -17.63
N GLY A 8 -20.74 36.50 -17.88
CA GLY A 8 -20.19 35.63 -16.85
C GLY A 8 -18.91 36.27 -16.33
N ALA A 9 -18.82 36.47 -15.02
CA ALA A 9 -17.59 36.96 -14.40
C ALA A 9 -16.46 35.97 -14.75
N GLU A 10 -15.34 36.50 -15.22
CA GLU A 10 -14.13 35.73 -15.54
C GLU A 10 -13.48 35.29 -14.22
N ALA A 11 -13.07 34.02 -14.12
CA ALA A 11 -12.43 33.48 -12.93
C ALA A 11 -11.16 34.27 -12.59
N ALA A 12 -11.09 34.83 -11.39
CA ALA A 12 -9.94 35.58 -10.91
C ALA A 12 -8.83 34.64 -10.43
N THR A 13 -7.58 35.10 -10.49
CA THR A 13 -6.42 34.39 -9.94
C THR A 13 -5.74 35.25 -8.89
N PHE A 14 -5.61 34.72 -7.67
CA PHE A 14 -4.98 35.36 -6.53
C PHE A 14 -3.67 34.65 -6.18
N GLN A 15 -2.58 35.42 -6.10
CA GLN A 15 -1.22 34.88 -5.97
C GLN A 15 -0.76 34.82 -4.51
N VAL A 16 -0.19 33.68 -4.12
CA VAL A 16 0.51 33.49 -2.84
C VAL A 16 2.01 33.63 -3.10
N THR A 17 2.65 34.63 -2.49
CA THR A 17 4.06 35.00 -2.72
C THR A 17 4.93 34.94 -1.47
N ASN A 18 4.33 34.75 -0.30
CA ASN A 18 5.03 34.61 0.97
C ASN A 18 4.35 33.56 1.87
N LEU A 19 4.97 33.27 3.02
CA LEU A 19 4.54 32.23 3.95
C LEU A 19 3.85 32.78 5.20
N ASN A 20 3.56 34.08 5.25
CA ASN A 20 2.93 34.66 6.42
C ASN A 20 1.48 34.18 6.53
N ASP A 21 0.99 34.04 7.76
CA ASP A 21 -0.43 33.88 8.03
C ASP A 21 -1.04 35.20 8.54
N ASP A 22 -1.17 36.17 7.64
CA ASP A 22 -1.73 37.48 7.91
C ASP A 22 -2.76 37.88 6.84
N THR A 23 -3.41 39.03 7.01
CA THR A 23 -4.32 39.61 5.98
C THR A 23 -3.56 40.48 4.97
N GLY A 24 -2.23 40.40 4.93
CA GLY A 24 -1.35 41.16 4.05
C GLY A 24 -1.28 40.57 2.64
N ALA A 25 -0.91 41.39 1.67
CA ALA A 25 -0.80 40.94 0.29
C ALA A 25 0.22 39.80 0.14
N GLY A 26 -0.15 38.77 -0.63
CA GLY A 26 0.71 37.63 -0.92
C GLY A 26 0.68 36.48 0.09
N SER A 27 -0.06 36.60 1.20
CA SER A 27 -0.33 35.46 2.08
C SER A 27 -1.39 34.53 1.49
N LEU A 28 -1.38 33.25 1.90
CA LEU A 28 -2.43 32.30 1.52
C LEU A 28 -3.81 32.75 2.00
N ARG A 29 -3.89 33.23 3.24
CA ARG A 29 -5.13 33.73 3.84
C ARG A 29 -5.73 34.87 3.03
N LYS A 30 -4.93 35.88 2.69
CA LYS A 30 -5.40 37.02 1.90
C LYS A 30 -5.85 36.62 0.51
N ALA A 31 -5.15 35.68 -0.14
CA ALA A 31 -5.55 35.18 -1.45
C ALA A 31 -6.91 34.44 -1.41
N ILE A 32 -7.16 33.66 -0.36
CA ILE A 32 -8.46 33.01 -0.13
C ILE A 32 -9.54 34.05 0.21
N ASP A 33 -9.24 35.03 1.05
CA ASP A 33 -10.19 36.11 1.38
C ASP A 33 -10.58 36.91 0.14
N ASP A 34 -9.66 37.14 -0.79
CA ASP A 34 -9.95 37.79 -2.07
C ASP A 34 -10.78 36.92 -3.01
N ALA A 35 -10.48 35.61 -3.07
CA ALA A 35 -11.30 34.63 -3.80
C ALA A 35 -12.73 34.54 -3.25
N ASN A 36 -12.90 34.65 -1.93
CA ASN A 36 -14.23 34.66 -1.31
C ASN A 36 -15.05 35.91 -1.66
N LEU A 37 -14.40 37.03 -2.06
CA LEU A 37 -15.04 38.31 -2.37
C LEU A 37 -15.30 38.49 -3.87
N ALA A 38 -14.50 37.84 -4.71
CA ALA A 38 -14.72 37.79 -6.15
C ALA A 38 -15.84 36.80 -6.47
N ALA A 39 -16.55 37.06 -7.57
CA ALA A 39 -17.74 36.31 -7.90
C ALA A 39 -17.39 35.11 -8.77
N GLY A 40 -17.69 33.90 -8.30
CA GLY A 40 -17.57 32.68 -9.09
C GLY A 40 -16.42 31.79 -8.63
N ALA A 41 -16.11 30.76 -9.43
CA ALA A 41 -15.05 29.83 -9.07
C ALA A 41 -13.67 30.43 -9.40
N ASP A 42 -12.94 30.83 -8.38
CA ASP A 42 -11.64 31.49 -8.51
C ASP A 42 -10.46 30.53 -8.27
N THR A 43 -9.26 31.00 -8.61
CA THR A 43 -8.01 30.26 -8.41
C THR A 43 -7.11 30.98 -7.41
N VAL A 44 -6.62 30.25 -6.42
CA VAL A 44 -5.50 30.65 -5.57
C VAL A 44 -4.27 29.88 -6.02
N GLN A 45 -3.22 30.59 -6.44
CA GLN A 45 -2.03 29.98 -7.01
C GLN A 45 -0.77 30.44 -6.27
N PHE A 46 0.09 29.48 -5.93
CA PHE A 46 1.40 29.79 -5.37
C PHE A 46 2.37 30.24 -6.46
N ALA A 47 3.07 31.35 -6.19
CA ALA A 47 4.13 31.83 -7.06
C ALA A 47 5.32 30.85 -7.05
N SER A 48 6.06 30.82 -8.16
CA SER A 48 7.25 29.97 -8.29
C SER A 48 8.28 30.28 -7.20
N GLY A 49 8.83 29.23 -6.58
CA GLY A 49 9.86 29.32 -5.55
C GLY A 49 9.34 29.49 -4.12
N VAL A 50 8.04 29.65 -3.91
CA VAL A 50 7.45 29.62 -2.56
C VAL A 50 7.59 28.20 -2.00
N SER A 51 8.34 28.06 -0.90
CA SER A 51 8.55 26.80 -0.19
C SER A 51 8.79 27.06 1.29
N GLY A 52 8.29 26.19 2.14
CA GLY A 52 8.39 26.32 3.60
C GLY A 52 7.07 26.03 4.30
N ARG A 53 6.95 26.53 5.53
CA ARG A 53 5.80 26.31 6.41
C ARG A 53 5.01 27.60 6.60
N ILE A 54 3.70 27.52 6.40
CA ILE A 54 2.72 28.53 6.81
C ILE A 54 2.14 28.06 8.15
N GLU A 55 2.48 28.75 9.24
CA GLU A 55 1.92 28.45 10.57
C GLU A 55 0.65 29.26 10.77
N LEU A 56 -0.48 28.57 10.89
CA LEU A 56 -1.78 29.21 11.02
C LEU A 56 -2.03 29.73 12.44
N THR A 57 -2.67 30.88 12.49
CA THR A 57 -3.23 31.52 13.69
C THR A 57 -4.70 31.20 13.88
N GLN A 58 -5.39 30.79 12.80
CA GLN A 58 -6.77 30.32 12.77
C GLN A 58 -7.04 29.55 11.47
N ALA A 59 -8.19 28.89 11.35
CA ALA A 59 -8.56 28.20 10.11
C ALA A 59 -8.64 29.14 8.90
N LEU A 60 -8.36 28.62 7.71
CA LEU A 60 -8.58 29.27 6.42
C LEU A 60 -10.03 29.04 5.98
N SER A 61 -10.85 30.09 5.99
CA SER A 61 -12.28 30.00 5.64
C SER A 61 -12.47 30.07 4.13
N ILE A 62 -13.16 29.08 3.57
CA ILE A 62 -13.57 29.03 2.16
C ILE A 62 -15.08 29.19 2.12
N THR A 63 -15.56 30.29 1.53
CA THR A 63 -16.97 30.66 1.45
C THR A 63 -17.49 30.88 0.04
N ASP A 64 -16.61 30.89 -0.97
CA ASP A 64 -16.97 30.78 -2.40
C ASP A 64 -16.19 29.60 -3.05
N PRO A 65 -16.66 29.01 -4.16
CA PRO A 65 -15.93 27.95 -4.85
C PRO A 65 -14.51 28.38 -5.22
N VAL A 66 -13.54 27.49 -5.01
CA VAL A 66 -12.13 27.83 -5.23
C VAL A 66 -11.30 26.63 -5.67
N THR A 67 -10.31 26.90 -6.51
CA THR A 67 -9.19 25.98 -6.78
C THR A 67 -7.92 26.52 -6.15
N ILE A 68 -7.34 25.80 -5.19
CA ILE A 68 -6.09 26.15 -4.52
C ILE A 68 -4.99 25.24 -5.05
N SER A 69 -4.09 25.80 -5.86
CA SER A 69 -2.99 25.07 -6.50
C SER A 69 -1.67 25.34 -5.80
N GLY A 70 -1.25 24.39 -4.97
CA GLY A 70 0.04 24.39 -4.30
C GLY A 70 1.21 24.10 -5.24
N PRO A 71 2.45 24.42 -4.84
CA PRO A 71 3.63 24.17 -5.65
C PRO A 71 4.06 22.68 -5.63
N GLY A 72 3.49 21.86 -4.74
CA GLY A 72 3.82 20.45 -4.54
C GLY A 72 3.85 20.13 -3.04
N ALA A 73 3.33 18.97 -2.63
CA ALA A 73 3.18 18.64 -1.21
C ALA A 73 4.51 18.64 -0.44
N ASN A 74 5.63 18.35 -1.10
CA ASN A 74 6.97 18.42 -0.51
C ASN A 74 7.56 19.84 -0.43
N GLN A 75 6.88 20.86 -0.97
CA GLN A 75 7.38 22.24 -1.03
C GLN A 75 6.72 23.14 0.02
N VAL A 76 5.39 23.08 0.17
CA VAL A 76 4.66 23.92 1.12
C VAL A 76 3.86 23.07 2.11
N THR A 77 4.09 23.34 3.39
CA THR A 77 3.29 22.84 4.51
C THR A 77 2.38 23.96 5.03
N VAL A 78 1.08 23.70 5.13
CA VAL A 78 0.12 24.53 5.86
C VAL A 78 -0.15 23.83 7.19
N ASP A 79 0.34 24.44 8.27
CA ASP A 79 0.31 23.88 9.62
C ASP A 79 -0.77 24.58 10.45
N GLY A 80 -1.78 23.84 10.88
CA GLY A 80 -2.86 24.30 11.76
C GLY A 80 -2.38 24.69 13.17
N ASN A 81 -1.11 24.42 13.51
CA ASN A 81 -0.41 24.84 14.73
C ASN A 81 -1.14 24.48 16.03
N GLY A 82 -1.98 23.45 16.00
CA GLY A 82 -2.84 23.04 17.09
C GLY A 82 -3.94 24.03 17.49
N VAL A 83 -4.14 25.13 16.74
CA VAL A 83 -5.09 26.20 17.10
C VAL A 83 -6.48 26.01 16.51
N GLY A 84 -6.65 25.06 15.59
CA GLY A 84 -7.93 24.78 14.95
C GLY A 84 -7.74 23.90 13.72
N ARG A 85 -8.68 23.98 12.79
CA ARG A 85 -8.57 23.30 11.49
C ARG A 85 -7.61 24.02 10.57
N VAL A 86 -7.13 23.34 9.53
CA VAL A 86 -6.40 23.99 8.44
C VAL A 86 -7.37 24.72 7.50
N PHE A 87 -8.30 24.01 6.87
CA PHE A 87 -9.31 24.56 5.97
C PHE A 87 -10.74 24.34 6.50
N ASN A 88 -11.56 25.37 6.39
CA ASN A 88 -12.98 25.36 6.72
C ASN A 88 -13.81 25.79 5.50
N ALA A 89 -14.22 24.82 4.69
CA ALA A 89 -15.11 24.99 3.54
C ALA A 89 -16.55 24.69 3.96
N ASN A 90 -17.29 25.73 4.36
CA ASN A 90 -18.65 25.57 4.87
C ASN A 90 -19.64 26.42 4.07
N PHE A 91 -20.38 25.76 3.20
CA PHE A 91 -21.45 26.34 2.38
C PHE A 91 -22.85 26.03 2.92
N GLY A 92 -22.95 25.52 4.15
CA GLY A 92 -24.22 25.06 4.72
C GLY A 92 -24.83 23.92 3.90
N ASN A 93 -26.15 23.87 3.83
CA ASN A 93 -26.88 22.83 3.08
C ASN A 93 -27.02 23.21 1.58
N ALA A 94 -25.96 23.72 0.96
CA ALA A 94 -25.99 24.15 -0.44
C ALA A 94 -26.38 23.00 -1.38
N VAL A 95 -27.33 23.28 -2.29
CA VAL A 95 -27.74 22.36 -3.35
C VAL A 95 -27.78 23.14 -4.67
N PRO A 96 -26.95 22.81 -5.68
CA PRO A 96 -25.87 21.83 -5.62
C PRO A 96 -24.75 22.25 -4.64
N ALA A 97 -23.95 21.28 -4.21
CA ALA A 97 -22.74 21.51 -3.44
C ALA A 97 -21.75 22.38 -4.25
N LYS A 98 -20.86 23.09 -3.54
CA LYS A 98 -19.93 24.05 -4.15
C LYS A 98 -18.55 23.41 -4.38
N PRO A 99 -17.94 23.54 -5.56
CA PRO A 99 -16.67 22.87 -5.83
C PRO A 99 -15.53 23.53 -5.04
N VAL A 100 -14.72 22.70 -4.38
CA VAL A 100 -13.49 23.10 -3.71
C VAL A 100 -12.40 22.11 -4.08
N THR A 101 -11.38 22.59 -4.79
CA THR A 101 -10.21 21.79 -5.18
C THR A 101 -8.99 22.30 -4.45
N ILE A 102 -8.22 21.41 -3.84
CA ILE A 102 -6.95 21.74 -3.18
C ILE A 102 -5.92 20.72 -3.66
N SER A 103 -4.79 21.21 -4.17
CA SER A 103 -3.74 20.34 -4.67
C SER A 103 -2.33 20.75 -4.25
N GLY A 104 -1.43 19.77 -4.20
CA GLY A 104 0.01 20.02 -4.07
C GLY A 104 0.42 20.69 -2.77
N LEU A 105 -0.19 20.36 -1.63
CA LEU A 105 0.14 20.89 -0.31
C LEU A 105 0.26 19.78 0.74
N THR A 106 1.10 20.00 1.75
CA THR A 106 1.04 19.25 3.02
C THR A 106 0.14 19.98 4.02
N LEU A 107 -0.86 19.32 4.58
CA LEU A 107 -1.74 19.81 5.65
C LEU A 107 -1.45 19.05 6.94
N THR A 108 -1.07 19.77 7.99
CA THR A 108 -0.69 19.16 9.27
C THR A 108 -1.08 20.02 10.46
N GLY A 109 -0.98 19.46 11.68
CA GLY A 109 -1.15 20.20 12.92
C GLY A 109 -2.56 20.77 13.14
N GLY A 110 -3.53 20.38 12.32
CA GLY A 110 -4.93 20.69 12.56
C GLY A 110 -5.40 19.97 13.83
N ASN A 111 -5.99 20.69 14.78
CA ASN A 111 -6.49 20.12 16.02
C ASN A 111 -7.76 20.83 16.46
N VAL A 112 -8.88 20.12 16.53
CA VAL A 112 -10.16 20.65 17.02
C VAL A 112 -10.75 19.80 18.12
N VAL A 113 -11.17 20.43 19.22
CA VAL A 113 -11.84 19.76 20.33
C VAL A 113 -13.35 19.78 20.12
N GLY A 114 -14.01 18.63 20.21
CA GLY A 114 -15.47 18.50 20.13
C GLY A 114 -16.07 18.87 18.78
N LEU A 115 -15.28 18.84 17.70
CA LEU A 115 -15.72 19.14 16.34
C LEU A 115 -15.13 18.16 15.32
N ASN A 116 -15.63 18.19 14.08
CA ASN A 116 -15.21 17.30 12.97
C ASN A 116 -14.13 17.92 12.07
N GLY A 117 -13.29 17.14 11.40
CA GLY A 117 -12.37 17.61 10.36
C GLY A 117 -11.16 18.33 10.95
N GLY A 118 -10.08 17.62 11.25
CA GLY A 118 -8.88 18.22 11.82
C GLY A 118 -8.10 19.04 10.79
N ALA A 119 -7.85 18.50 9.60
CA ALA A 119 -7.26 19.27 8.50
C ALA A 119 -8.34 20.04 7.74
N VAL A 120 -9.32 19.32 7.20
CA VAL A 120 -10.34 19.87 6.31
C VAL A 120 -11.73 19.57 6.86
N TYR A 121 -12.52 20.62 7.03
CA TYR A 121 -13.96 20.50 7.19
C TYR A 121 -14.63 20.99 5.91
N ALA A 122 -15.30 20.08 5.20
CA ALA A 122 -16.04 20.34 3.98
C ALA A 122 -17.53 20.07 4.23
N TYR A 123 -18.36 21.10 4.16
CA TYR A 123 -19.80 20.98 4.38
C TYR A 123 -20.57 21.75 3.30
N GLY A 124 -21.38 21.03 2.52
CA GLY A 124 -22.00 21.57 1.31
C GLY A 124 -20.99 21.80 0.17
N ALA A 125 -19.85 21.10 0.21
CA ALA A 125 -18.75 21.25 -0.73
C ALA A 125 -18.48 19.94 -1.49
N ASP A 126 -18.34 20.01 -2.81
CA ASP A 126 -17.75 18.94 -3.61
C ASP A 126 -16.22 19.06 -3.50
N LEU A 127 -15.63 18.27 -2.61
CA LEU A 127 -14.22 18.37 -2.23
C LEU A 127 -13.36 17.49 -3.14
N THR A 128 -12.34 18.10 -3.74
CA THR A 128 -11.28 17.40 -4.48
C THR A 128 -9.92 17.67 -3.84
N LEU A 129 -9.20 16.62 -3.46
CA LEU A 129 -7.83 16.66 -2.96
C LEU A 129 -6.91 15.90 -3.92
N GLU A 130 -5.90 16.56 -4.48
CA GLU A 130 -4.99 15.97 -5.48
C GLU A 130 -3.52 16.24 -5.11
N ASP A 131 -2.66 15.23 -5.18
CA ASP A 131 -1.23 15.36 -4.83
C ASP A 131 -1.00 15.95 -3.43
N MET A 132 -1.84 15.57 -2.46
CA MET A 132 -1.84 16.10 -1.10
C MET A 132 -1.10 15.19 -0.12
N VAL A 133 -0.57 15.79 0.96
CA VAL A 133 -0.20 15.06 2.17
C VAL A 133 -1.02 15.60 3.33
N VAL A 134 -1.98 14.83 3.86
CA VAL A 134 -2.78 15.18 5.04
C VAL A 134 -2.32 14.34 6.22
N THR A 135 -1.57 14.94 7.15
CA THR A 135 -0.90 14.17 8.20
C THR A 135 -0.88 14.82 9.56
N ALA A 136 -0.94 14.00 10.62
CA ALA A 136 -0.87 14.47 12.01
C ALA A 136 -1.92 15.54 12.33
N ASN A 137 -3.16 15.30 11.90
CA ASN A 137 -4.32 16.13 12.24
C ASN A 137 -5.25 15.35 13.18
N SER A 138 -5.88 16.07 14.11
CA SER A 138 -6.79 15.49 15.09
C SER A 138 -8.14 16.22 15.13
N ALA A 139 -9.22 15.46 15.22
CA ALA A 139 -10.57 15.97 15.39
C ALA A 139 -11.24 15.30 16.58
N GLY A 140 -11.85 16.06 17.48
CA GLY A 140 -12.49 15.50 18.66
C GLY A 140 -13.76 14.70 18.40
N ILE A 141 -14.28 14.67 17.16
CA ILE A 141 -15.44 13.85 16.79
C ILE A 141 -15.12 12.99 15.56
N SER A 142 -15.21 13.53 14.35
CA SER A 142 -15.09 12.72 13.13
C SER A 142 -14.10 13.29 12.12
N GLY A 143 -13.43 12.43 11.36
CA GLY A 143 -12.57 12.86 10.26
C GLY A 143 -11.32 13.55 10.77
N GLY A 144 -10.40 12.81 11.39
CA GLY A 144 -9.16 13.39 11.94
C GLY A 144 -8.40 14.19 10.90
N GLY A 145 -8.31 13.67 9.67
CA GLY A 145 -7.87 14.43 8.51
C GLY A 145 -9.01 15.24 7.89
N VAL A 146 -9.98 14.55 7.31
CA VAL A 146 -11.04 15.14 6.46
C VAL A 146 -12.41 14.75 6.98
N PHE A 147 -13.27 15.75 7.18
CA PHE A 147 -14.70 15.55 7.32
C PHE A 147 -15.43 16.15 6.13
N ALA A 148 -16.30 15.37 5.50
CA ALA A 148 -17.13 15.79 4.37
C ALA A 148 -18.62 15.51 4.61
N GLY A 149 -19.40 16.59 4.74
CA GLY A 149 -20.85 16.60 4.80
C GLY A 149 -21.47 17.25 3.57
N TYR A 150 -22.55 16.70 3.03
CA TYR A 150 -23.35 17.29 1.94
C TYR A 150 -22.62 17.61 0.62
N GLY A 151 -21.65 16.81 0.20
CA GLY A 151 -21.06 16.87 -1.14
C GLY A 151 -20.30 15.60 -1.51
N GLN A 152 -19.79 15.56 -2.73
CA GLN A 152 -18.92 14.49 -3.23
C GLN A 152 -17.50 14.66 -2.70
N VAL A 153 -16.76 13.56 -2.61
CA VAL A 153 -15.36 13.57 -2.21
C VAL A 153 -14.53 12.82 -3.22
N VAL A 154 -13.49 13.47 -3.71
CA VAL A 154 -12.50 12.91 -4.62
C VAL A 154 -11.12 13.11 -4.01
N ILE A 155 -10.37 12.02 -3.85
CA ILE A 155 -9.00 12.04 -3.34
C ILE A 155 -8.13 11.27 -4.34
N ARG A 156 -7.14 11.94 -4.93
CA ARG A 156 -6.23 11.34 -5.91
C ARG A 156 -4.78 11.56 -5.54
N ASP A 157 -3.97 10.53 -5.76
CA ASP A 157 -2.51 10.62 -5.67
C ASP A 157 -2.03 11.25 -4.35
N SER A 158 -2.76 10.97 -3.27
CA SER A 158 -2.63 11.67 -1.99
C SER A 158 -2.26 10.71 -0.88
N THR A 159 -1.57 11.23 0.14
CA THR A 159 -1.25 10.49 1.36
C THR A 159 -2.04 11.07 2.53
N LEU A 160 -2.86 10.25 3.19
CA LEU A 160 -3.55 10.59 4.44
C LEU A 160 -3.00 9.69 5.54
N SER A 161 -2.21 10.24 6.45
CA SER A 161 -1.50 9.41 7.44
C SER A 161 -1.35 10.00 8.83
N GLY A 162 -1.42 9.14 9.86
CA GLY A 162 -1.25 9.60 11.24
C GLY A 162 -2.32 10.59 11.68
N ASN A 163 -3.52 10.51 11.13
CA ASN A 163 -4.64 11.34 11.55
C ASN A 163 -5.50 10.61 12.59
N ASP A 164 -6.11 11.38 13.49
CA ASP A 164 -6.74 10.88 14.70
C ASP A 164 -8.14 11.48 14.87
N ALA A 165 -9.15 10.65 15.09
CA ALA A 165 -10.51 11.09 15.37
C ALA A 165 -10.93 10.61 16.77
N GLY A 166 -11.65 11.46 17.52
CA GLY A 166 -12.16 11.12 18.84
C GLY A 166 -13.35 10.16 18.84
N VAL A 167 -13.94 9.86 17.67
CA VAL A 167 -15.10 8.97 17.52
C VAL A 167 -14.94 8.10 16.25
N ILE A 168 -15.08 8.65 15.04
CA ILE A 168 -15.12 7.87 13.78
C ILE A 168 -14.25 8.45 12.68
N GLY A 169 -13.79 7.60 11.76
CA GLY A 169 -13.12 8.03 10.54
C GLY A 169 -11.79 8.72 10.83
N GLY A 170 -10.77 7.96 11.26
CA GLY A 170 -9.49 8.52 11.70
C GLY A 170 -8.84 9.39 10.62
N ALA A 171 -8.82 8.91 9.37
CA ALA A 171 -8.41 9.75 8.24
C ALA A 171 -9.59 10.55 7.68
N ILE A 172 -10.66 9.86 7.29
CA ILE A 172 -11.75 10.44 6.51
C ILE A 172 -13.10 10.03 7.09
N THR A 173 -14.00 10.99 7.21
CA THR A 173 -15.43 10.74 7.40
C THR A 173 -16.22 11.36 6.25
N VAL A 174 -17.03 10.55 5.57
CA VAL A 174 -18.03 11.01 4.59
C VAL A 174 -19.42 10.66 5.09
N GLY A 175 -20.29 11.66 5.17
CA GLY A 175 -21.67 11.45 5.61
C GLY A 175 -22.10 12.40 6.72
N ASN A 176 -23.38 12.38 7.03
CA ASN A 176 -23.94 12.91 8.28
C ASN A 176 -25.18 12.10 8.66
N ALA A 177 -25.68 12.31 9.88
CA ALA A 177 -26.88 11.64 10.38
C ALA A 177 -28.18 12.01 9.62
N GLN A 178 -28.14 12.97 8.69
CA GLN A 178 -29.32 13.58 8.05
C GLN A 178 -29.35 13.29 6.53
N GLY A 179 -29.73 12.06 6.19
CA GLY A 179 -30.30 11.72 4.89
C GLY A 179 -29.33 11.41 3.73
N SER A 180 -29.78 10.47 2.89
CA SER A 180 -29.06 9.87 1.75
C SER A 180 -29.00 10.75 0.51
N ALA A 181 -28.31 11.89 0.57
CA ALA A 181 -27.91 12.54 -0.68
C ALA A 181 -26.95 11.60 -1.45
N ALA A 182 -27.12 11.47 -2.77
CA ALA A 182 -26.22 10.69 -3.61
C ALA A 182 -24.83 11.36 -3.61
N ARG A 183 -23.95 10.85 -2.76
CA ARG A 183 -22.57 11.32 -2.60
C ARG A 183 -21.66 10.23 -3.12
N ASN A 184 -20.84 10.59 -4.09
CA ASN A 184 -19.76 9.74 -4.56
C ASN A 184 -18.55 9.98 -3.67
N LEU A 185 -17.91 8.89 -3.25
CA LEU A 185 -16.56 8.91 -2.69
C LEU A 185 -15.66 8.17 -3.66
N VAL A 186 -14.64 8.86 -4.17
CA VAL A 186 -13.63 8.28 -5.05
C VAL A 186 -12.26 8.50 -4.41
N ILE A 187 -11.53 7.40 -4.19
CA ILE A 187 -10.14 7.41 -3.72
C ILE A 187 -9.31 6.62 -4.73
N SER A 188 -8.35 7.28 -5.37
CA SER A 188 -7.53 6.68 -6.42
C SER A 188 -6.04 6.95 -6.22
N GLY A 189 -5.18 5.97 -6.48
CA GLY A 189 -3.71 6.18 -6.48
C GLY A 189 -3.15 6.65 -5.13
N SER A 190 -3.88 6.42 -4.04
CA SER A 190 -3.63 7.09 -2.77
C SER A 190 -3.10 6.14 -1.69
N THR A 191 -2.60 6.72 -0.59
CA THR A 191 -2.18 5.99 0.61
C THR A 191 -2.92 6.50 1.83
N ILE A 192 -3.61 5.61 2.55
CA ILE A 192 -4.29 5.91 3.82
C ILE A 192 -3.67 5.04 4.91
N SER A 193 -2.85 5.61 5.78
CA SER A 193 -2.07 4.79 6.73
C SER A 193 -1.88 5.32 8.14
N GLY A 194 -1.85 4.42 9.12
CA GLY A 194 -1.57 4.79 10.50
C GLY A 194 -2.60 5.76 11.08
N ASN A 195 -3.86 5.71 10.64
CA ASN A 195 -4.92 6.56 11.17
C ASN A 195 -5.72 5.81 12.25
N ASP A 196 -6.25 6.55 13.23
CA ASP A 196 -6.87 6.01 14.44
C ASP A 196 -8.25 6.61 14.70
N ALA A 197 -9.21 5.76 15.09
CA ALA A 197 -10.51 6.17 15.61
C ALA A 197 -10.99 5.16 16.68
N PRO A 198 -11.49 5.61 17.84
CA PRO A 198 -11.88 4.69 18.91
C PRO A 198 -13.19 3.92 18.63
N ASP A 199 -14.04 4.38 17.72
CA ASP A 199 -15.23 3.62 17.29
C ASP A 199 -14.99 3.01 15.89
N ASP A 200 -15.62 3.56 14.85
CA ASP A 200 -15.68 2.96 13.51
C ASP A 200 -14.77 3.66 12.48
N GLY A 201 -14.20 2.88 11.57
CA GLY A 201 -13.51 3.39 10.39
C GLY A 201 -12.16 4.02 10.72
N GLY A 202 -11.16 3.22 11.10
CA GLY A 202 -9.83 3.74 11.45
C GLY A 202 -9.21 4.55 10.31
N GLY A 203 -9.27 4.03 9.10
CA GLY A 203 -8.93 4.76 7.88
C GLY A 203 -10.09 5.64 7.42
N LEU A 204 -11.19 5.01 7.01
CA LEU A 204 -12.32 5.66 6.36
C LEU A 204 -13.66 5.19 6.94
N TYR A 205 -14.49 6.16 7.34
CA TYR A 205 -15.89 5.95 7.66
C TYR A 205 -16.78 6.59 6.59
N ALA A 206 -17.64 5.79 5.93
CA ALA A 206 -18.61 6.26 4.96
C ALA A 206 -20.04 5.89 5.38
N SER A 207 -20.88 6.91 5.61
CA SER A 207 -22.29 6.71 5.99
C SER A 207 -23.25 7.22 4.93
N ASN A 208 -24.14 6.33 4.50
CA ASN A 208 -25.13 6.49 3.44
C ASN A 208 -24.54 7.07 2.14
N PRO A 209 -23.47 6.49 1.57
CA PRO A 209 -22.87 6.98 0.34
C PRO A 209 -23.75 6.62 -0.86
N GLY A 210 -24.91 7.27 -1.01
CA GLY A 210 -25.92 6.89 -2.01
C GLY A 210 -25.45 6.97 -3.46
N GLY A 211 -24.32 7.65 -3.73
CA GLY A 211 -23.68 7.71 -5.04
C GLY A 211 -22.60 6.63 -5.26
N GLY A 212 -22.18 5.96 -4.19
CA GLY A 212 -21.21 4.86 -4.20
C GLY A 212 -19.84 5.24 -3.62
N VAL A 213 -19.05 4.22 -3.35
CA VAL A 213 -17.65 4.31 -2.89
C VAL A 213 -16.79 3.56 -3.89
N LEU A 214 -15.81 4.24 -4.49
CA LEU A 214 -14.77 3.63 -5.33
C LEU A 214 -13.42 3.85 -4.66
N ILE A 215 -12.71 2.75 -4.38
CA ILE A 215 -11.33 2.75 -3.92
C ILE A 215 -10.52 1.98 -4.96
N GLU A 216 -9.64 2.68 -5.68
CA GLU A 216 -8.87 2.08 -6.76
C GLU A 216 -7.37 2.38 -6.64
N ASN A 217 -6.52 1.41 -6.98
CA ASN A 217 -5.06 1.58 -6.97
C ASN A 217 -4.52 2.21 -5.67
N THR A 218 -5.13 1.86 -4.54
CA THR A 218 -4.93 2.55 -3.26
C THR A 218 -4.39 1.59 -2.22
N SER A 219 -3.48 2.07 -1.38
CA SER A 219 -2.98 1.36 -0.21
C SER A 219 -3.64 1.88 1.06
N MET A 220 -4.31 1.02 1.82
CA MET A 220 -4.85 1.34 3.14
C MET A 220 -4.20 0.45 4.20
N SER A 221 -3.32 0.99 5.04
CA SER A 221 -2.51 0.15 5.93
C SER A 221 -2.26 0.68 7.33
N GLY A 222 -2.22 -0.23 8.31
CA GLY A 222 -1.93 0.14 9.70
C GLY A 222 -2.97 1.08 10.31
N ASN A 223 -4.20 1.10 9.79
CA ASN A 223 -5.28 1.91 10.36
C ASN A 223 -5.98 1.12 11.47
N VAL A 224 -6.39 1.80 12.52
CA VAL A 224 -6.91 1.20 13.75
C VAL A 224 -8.30 1.76 14.05
N SER A 225 -9.26 0.87 14.26
CA SER A 225 -10.55 1.20 14.83
C SER A 225 -10.78 0.45 16.15
N GLY A 226 -11.46 1.05 17.12
CA GLY A 226 -11.79 0.34 18.36
C GLY A 226 -12.99 -0.59 18.24
N ASP A 227 -13.91 -0.33 17.30
CA ASP A 227 -15.13 -1.11 17.06
C ASP A 227 -15.13 -1.79 15.69
N GLU A 228 -15.54 -1.11 14.60
CA GLU A 228 -15.70 -1.78 13.31
C GLU A 228 -14.89 -1.12 12.17
N GLY A 229 -14.36 -1.93 11.24
CA GLY A 229 -13.74 -1.45 9.99
C GLY A 229 -12.40 -0.74 10.20
N GLY A 230 -11.30 -1.48 10.36
CA GLY A 230 -9.98 -0.89 10.60
C GLY A 230 -9.52 -0.03 9.42
N ALA A 231 -9.56 -0.58 8.21
CA ALA A 231 -9.29 0.20 6.99
C ALA A 231 -10.55 0.97 6.56
N LEU A 232 -11.66 0.25 6.37
CA LEU A 232 -12.87 0.77 5.74
C LEU A 232 -14.12 0.33 6.52
N PHE A 233 -14.92 1.30 6.91
CA PHE A 233 -16.28 1.10 7.40
C PHE A 233 -17.28 1.78 6.46
N VAL A 234 -18.24 1.02 5.94
CA VAL A 234 -19.34 1.56 5.14
C VAL A 234 -20.68 1.17 5.76
N LYS A 235 -21.53 2.18 6.01
CA LYS A 235 -22.88 2.01 6.53
C LYS A 235 -23.93 2.53 5.57
N GLY A 236 -24.98 1.74 5.33
CA GLY A 236 -26.16 2.15 4.58
C GLY A 236 -26.08 1.95 3.06
N PRO A 237 -27.03 2.51 2.30
CA PRO A 237 -27.14 2.26 0.86
C PRO A 237 -26.04 2.99 0.08
N GLY A 238 -25.55 2.35 -0.97
CA GLY A 238 -24.41 2.80 -1.76
C GLY A 238 -23.58 1.62 -2.24
N ALA A 239 -23.36 1.51 -3.54
CA ALA A 239 -22.47 0.49 -4.08
C ALA A 239 -21.03 0.74 -3.60
N VAL A 240 -20.27 -0.32 -3.35
CA VAL A 240 -18.85 -0.19 -2.96
C VAL A 240 -18.01 -1.05 -3.88
N ASP A 241 -17.00 -0.44 -4.50
CA ASP A 241 -16.03 -1.11 -5.35
C ASP A 241 -14.61 -0.85 -4.81
N VAL A 242 -13.92 -1.94 -4.46
CA VAL A 242 -12.49 -1.93 -4.11
C VAL A 242 -11.74 -2.65 -5.23
N VAL A 243 -10.89 -1.92 -5.96
CA VAL A 243 -10.29 -2.37 -7.21
C VAL A 243 -8.77 -2.18 -7.19
N SER A 244 -8.00 -3.21 -7.56
CA SER A 244 -6.54 -3.13 -7.69
C SER A 244 -5.83 -2.49 -6.48
N SER A 245 -6.37 -2.74 -5.28
CA SER A 245 -6.01 -2.03 -4.04
C SER A 245 -5.51 -2.98 -2.97
N THR A 246 -4.74 -2.44 -2.02
CA THR A 246 -4.15 -3.23 -0.94
C THR A 246 -4.58 -2.72 0.41
N LEU A 247 -5.25 -3.56 1.18
CA LEU A 247 -5.68 -3.29 2.55
C LEU A 247 -4.88 -4.21 3.48
N SER A 248 -3.96 -3.66 4.28
CA SER A 248 -3.04 -4.49 5.06
C SER A 248 -2.69 -4.00 6.45
N GLY A 249 -2.53 -4.92 7.39
CA GLY A 249 -2.10 -4.57 8.75
C GLY A 249 -3.08 -3.65 9.49
N ASN A 250 -4.35 -3.61 9.09
CA ASN A 250 -5.37 -2.81 9.77
C ASN A 250 -5.97 -3.60 10.94
N ASP A 251 -6.36 -2.91 12.01
CA ASP A 251 -6.85 -3.51 13.26
C ASP A 251 -8.24 -2.96 13.62
N ALA A 252 -9.13 -3.82 14.11
CA ALA A 252 -10.49 -3.44 14.51
C ALA A 252 -11.06 -4.35 15.62
N GLY A 253 -12.16 -3.97 16.25
CA GLY A 253 -12.99 -4.92 16.99
C GLY A 253 -13.60 -5.98 16.04
N SER A 254 -14.14 -5.56 14.89
CA SER A 254 -14.71 -6.42 13.85
C SER A 254 -14.48 -5.86 12.44
N GLY A 255 -14.13 -6.72 11.48
CA GLY A 255 -13.83 -6.30 10.10
C GLY A 255 -12.52 -5.53 10.04
N GLY A 256 -11.41 -6.18 10.40
CA GLY A 256 -10.07 -5.58 10.44
C GLY A 256 -9.73 -4.84 9.14
N ALA A 257 -9.97 -5.47 7.99
CA ALA A 257 -9.89 -4.79 6.70
C ALA A 257 -11.15 -3.97 6.41
N ILE A 258 -12.30 -4.63 6.30
CA ILE A 258 -13.54 -4.00 5.81
C ILE A 258 -14.75 -4.44 6.62
N ARG A 259 -15.58 -3.46 6.98
CA ARG A 259 -16.94 -3.66 7.48
C ARG A 259 -17.98 -3.04 6.54
N PHE A 260 -18.94 -3.85 6.11
CA PHE A 260 -20.14 -3.39 5.41
C PHE A 260 -21.37 -3.60 6.29
N LYS A 261 -21.99 -2.51 6.77
CA LYS A 261 -23.14 -2.52 7.68
C LYS A 261 -24.38 -1.96 7.00
N ASP A 262 -25.51 -2.65 7.12
CA ASP A 262 -26.80 -2.21 6.56
C ASP A 262 -26.73 -1.86 5.05
N SER A 263 -25.79 -2.46 4.31
CA SER A 263 -25.54 -2.13 2.91
C SER A 263 -26.42 -2.98 1.99
N THR A 264 -27.45 -2.35 1.45
CA THR A 264 -28.43 -2.97 0.53
C THR A 264 -28.02 -2.88 -0.94
N SER A 265 -26.85 -2.33 -1.24
CA SER A 265 -26.30 -2.22 -2.59
C SER A 265 -25.15 -3.20 -2.82
N PRO A 266 -24.79 -3.49 -4.09
CA PRO A 266 -23.69 -4.39 -4.41
C PRO A 266 -22.37 -3.93 -3.81
N LYS A 267 -21.57 -4.90 -3.34
CA LYS A 267 -20.22 -4.69 -2.81
C LYS A 267 -19.27 -5.56 -3.60
N THR A 268 -18.24 -4.98 -4.20
CA THR A 268 -17.27 -5.71 -4.99
C THR A 268 -15.84 -5.48 -4.50
N ILE A 269 -15.07 -6.56 -4.48
CA ILE A 269 -13.63 -6.57 -4.24
C ILE A 269 -13.01 -7.27 -5.44
N VAL A 270 -12.14 -6.57 -6.15
CA VAL A 270 -11.68 -6.95 -7.48
C VAL A 270 -10.20 -6.75 -7.57
N ASP A 271 -9.48 -7.77 -8.03
CA ASP A 271 -8.05 -7.63 -8.34
C ASP A 271 -7.23 -7.06 -7.16
N SER A 272 -7.66 -7.34 -5.93
CA SER A 272 -7.19 -6.64 -4.72
C SER A 272 -6.55 -7.61 -3.73
N THR A 273 -5.66 -7.09 -2.89
CA THR A 273 -4.98 -7.87 -1.84
C THR A 273 -5.37 -7.36 -0.45
N LEU A 274 -6.01 -8.21 0.36
CA LEU A 274 -6.33 -7.97 1.77
C LEU A 274 -5.47 -8.91 2.63
N SER A 275 -4.50 -8.39 3.37
CA SER A 275 -3.56 -9.24 4.12
C SER A 275 -3.08 -8.67 5.44
N GLY A 276 -2.89 -9.53 6.44
CA GLY A 276 -2.34 -9.13 7.73
C GLY A 276 -3.29 -8.26 8.56
N ASN A 277 -4.57 -8.19 8.21
CA ASN A 277 -5.54 -7.42 8.98
C ASN A 277 -6.03 -8.24 10.18
N THR A 278 -6.17 -7.60 11.33
CA THR A 278 -6.49 -8.22 12.61
C THR A 278 -7.82 -7.69 13.13
N ALA A 279 -8.60 -8.55 13.78
CA ALA A 279 -9.73 -8.12 14.59
C ALA A 279 -10.06 -9.11 15.69
N ASN A 280 -10.93 -8.71 16.63
CA ASN A 280 -11.43 -9.64 17.65
C ASN A 280 -12.44 -10.65 17.08
N PHE A 281 -13.17 -10.32 16.00
CA PHE A 281 -14.17 -11.22 15.41
C PHE A 281 -13.94 -11.54 13.92
N VAL A 282 -13.67 -10.55 13.06
CA VAL A 282 -13.46 -10.81 11.62
C VAL A 282 -12.24 -10.05 11.10
N GLY A 283 -11.17 -10.74 10.74
CA GLY A 283 -9.91 -10.10 10.33
C GLY A 283 -10.00 -9.44 8.96
N GLY A 284 -10.53 -10.16 7.97
CA GLY A 284 -10.70 -9.68 6.61
C GLY A 284 -11.97 -8.85 6.43
N VAL A 285 -13.02 -9.47 5.87
CA VAL A 285 -14.24 -8.77 5.42
C VAL A 285 -15.44 -9.23 6.23
N TYR A 286 -16.08 -8.31 6.93
CA TYR A 286 -17.38 -8.55 7.55
C TYR A 286 -18.47 -7.86 6.73
N ALA A 287 -19.25 -8.65 5.99
CA ALA A 287 -20.33 -8.17 5.14
C ALA A 287 -21.71 -8.54 5.69
N ALA A 288 -22.50 -7.54 6.07
CA ALA A 288 -23.94 -7.69 6.20
C ALA A 288 -24.58 -7.50 4.80
N THR A 289 -25.10 -8.58 4.22
CA THR A 289 -25.62 -8.62 2.85
C THR A 289 -27.12 -8.91 2.82
N SER A 290 -27.79 -8.37 1.80
CA SER A 290 -29.17 -8.72 1.45
C SER A 290 -29.22 -9.17 -0.01
N ALA A 291 -30.34 -9.73 -0.46
CA ALA A 291 -30.50 -10.12 -1.87
C ALA A 291 -30.26 -8.97 -2.86
N ALA A 292 -30.56 -7.72 -2.46
CA ALA A 292 -30.33 -6.54 -3.29
C ALA A 292 -28.87 -6.04 -3.25
N GLY A 293 -28.10 -6.46 -2.24
CA GLY A 293 -26.73 -6.03 -2.03
C GLY A 293 -25.78 -7.21 -1.79
N PRO A 294 -25.53 -8.05 -2.80
CA PRO A 294 -24.60 -9.16 -2.67
C PRO A 294 -23.14 -8.68 -2.52
N LEU A 295 -22.30 -9.54 -1.95
CA LEU A 295 -20.84 -9.40 -1.98
C LEU A 295 -20.28 -10.18 -3.19
N SER A 296 -19.36 -9.58 -3.93
CA SER A 296 -18.64 -10.23 -5.03
C SER A 296 -17.13 -10.04 -4.85
N VAL A 297 -16.39 -11.13 -4.70
CA VAL A 297 -14.93 -11.13 -4.61
C VAL A 297 -14.38 -11.84 -5.84
N ARG A 298 -13.58 -11.15 -6.64
CA ARG A 298 -13.07 -11.68 -7.91
C ARG A 298 -11.62 -11.34 -8.17
N ASN A 299 -10.86 -12.33 -8.64
CA ASN A 299 -9.42 -12.19 -8.91
C ASN A 299 -8.65 -11.57 -7.75
N SER A 300 -9.02 -11.83 -6.51
CA SER A 300 -8.49 -11.14 -5.33
C SER A 300 -7.81 -12.11 -4.37
N THR A 301 -6.90 -11.61 -3.53
CA THR A 301 -6.20 -12.39 -2.51
C THR A 301 -6.56 -11.88 -1.12
N ILE A 302 -7.20 -12.72 -0.31
CA ILE A 302 -7.55 -12.46 1.10
C ILE A 302 -6.84 -13.54 1.94
N SER A 303 -5.67 -13.20 2.49
CA SER A 303 -4.78 -14.17 3.14
C SER A 303 -3.98 -13.57 4.28
N GLY A 304 -3.69 -14.35 5.32
CA GLY A 304 -2.90 -13.92 6.47
C GLY A 304 -3.62 -12.91 7.36
N ASN A 305 -4.94 -12.81 7.28
CA ASN A 305 -5.75 -12.00 8.20
C ASN A 305 -6.10 -12.83 9.45
N ASP A 306 -6.36 -12.18 10.58
CA ASP A 306 -6.65 -12.85 11.86
C ASP A 306 -7.95 -12.33 12.47
N GLY A 307 -8.91 -13.21 12.68
CA GLY A 307 -10.23 -12.88 13.25
C GLY A 307 -10.32 -13.04 14.75
N GLY A 308 -9.22 -13.33 15.45
CA GLY A 308 -9.22 -13.53 16.89
C GLY A 308 -10.10 -14.73 17.26
N ILE A 309 -11.29 -14.48 17.80
CA ILE A 309 -12.24 -15.55 18.13
C ILE A 309 -13.15 -15.96 16.96
N GLY A 310 -13.24 -15.18 15.89
CA GLY A 310 -14.05 -15.50 14.71
C GLY A 310 -13.23 -15.80 13.45
N SER A 311 -13.73 -15.43 12.27
CA SER A 311 -13.10 -15.76 10.98
C SER A 311 -11.97 -14.80 10.61
N GLY A 312 -10.83 -15.33 10.20
CA GLY A 312 -9.80 -14.50 9.57
C GLY A 312 -10.19 -13.99 8.19
N GLY A 313 -11.00 -14.73 7.43
CA GLY A 313 -11.30 -14.42 6.03
C GLY A 313 -12.55 -13.56 5.85
N ILE A 314 -13.66 -14.17 5.43
CA ILE A 314 -14.92 -13.49 5.12
C ILE A 314 -16.05 -14.02 6.00
N TYR A 315 -16.73 -13.12 6.68
CA TYR A 315 -18.02 -13.36 7.31
C TYR A 315 -19.13 -12.73 6.47
N ASN A 316 -20.05 -13.55 5.95
CA ASN A 316 -21.21 -13.10 5.20
C ASN A 316 -22.50 -13.32 6.02
N ASP A 317 -23.03 -12.23 6.56
CA ASP A 317 -24.26 -12.22 7.36
C ASP A 317 -25.45 -11.80 6.49
N SER A 318 -26.48 -12.66 6.36
CA SER A 318 -27.68 -12.30 5.60
C SER A 318 -28.66 -11.47 6.44
N VAL A 319 -28.75 -10.18 6.13
CA VAL A 319 -29.82 -9.29 6.61
C VAL A 319 -31.02 -9.31 5.66
N GLY A 320 -32.21 -9.63 6.18
CA GLY A 320 -33.46 -9.59 5.42
C GLY A 320 -33.71 -10.76 4.44
N GLY A 321 -32.87 -11.81 4.47
CA GLY A 321 -32.99 -13.02 3.67
C GLY A 321 -32.39 -12.92 2.26
N GLY A 322 -31.65 -13.97 1.84
CA GLY A 322 -31.12 -14.11 0.48
C GLY A 322 -29.84 -13.31 0.18
N GLY A 323 -29.06 -12.93 1.20
CA GLY A 323 -27.78 -12.25 1.04
C GLY A 323 -26.66 -13.19 0.60
N ASN A 324 -26.39 -13.23 -0.70
CA ASN A 324 -25.40 -14.16 -1.27
C ASN A 324 -24.04 -13.49 -1.45
N ALA A 325 -22.98 -14.26 -1.23
CA ALA A 325 -21.62 -13.87 -1.58
C ALA A 325 -21.11 -14.74 -2.74
N THR A 326 -20.49 -14.12 -3.74
CA THR A 326 -19.83 -14.81 -4.86
C THR A 326 -18.33 -14.65 -4.74
N ILE A 327 -17.60 -15.76 -4.84
CA ILE A 327 -16.13 -15.78 -4.89
C ILE A 327 -15.71 -16.44 -6.22
N SER A 328 -15.01 -15.70 -7.06
CA SER A 328 -14.53 -16.19 -8.36
C SER A 328 -13.03 -15.94 -8.53
N SER A 329 -12.25 -16.96 -8.92
CA SER A 329 -10.82 -16.79 -9.20
C SER A 329 -10.04 -16.09 -8.09
N SER A 330 -10.46 -16.29 -6.84
CA SER A 330 -9.91 -15.58 -5.69
C SER A 330 -9.34 -16.55 -4.67
N ILE A 331 -8.37 -16.06 -3.89
CA ILE A 331 -7.80 -16.77 -2.76
C ILE A 331 -8.47 -16.24 -1.49
N VAL A 332 -9.14 -17.11 -0.73
CA VAL A 332 -9.57 -16.83 0.65
C VAL A 332 -9.08 -17.97 1.52
N ALA A 333 -7.78 -17.95 1.81
CA ALA A 333 -7.08 -19.04 2.47
C ALA A 333 -5.86 -18.56 3.24
N GLY A 334 -5.48 -19.33 4.26
CA GLY A 334 -4.35 -18.99 5.13
C GLY A 334 -4.64 -17.81 6.05
N ASN A 335 -5.91 -17.56 6.36
CA ASN A 335 -6.30 -16.67 7.43
C ASN A 335 -6.44 -17.48 8.74
N THR A 336 -6.30 -16.81 9.87
CA THR A 336 -6.34 -17.40 11.20
C THR A 336 -7.49 -16.83 12.02
N GLY A 337 -7.84 -17.51 13.11
CA GLY A 337 -8.94 -17.12 13.98
C GLY A 337 -9.52 -18.35 14.69
N GLY A 338 -10.64 -18.16 15.38
CA GLY A 338 -11.39 -19.24 16.02
C GLY A 338 -12.26 -20.03 15.04
N ASP A 339 -12.64 -19.42 13.91
CA ASP A 339 -13.55 -19.98 12.92
C ASP A 339 -12.89 -20.14 11.53
N PRO A 340 -13.52 -20.91 10.61
CA PRO A 340 -13.02 -21.09 9.24
C PRO A 340 -12.86 -19.80 8.42
N ASP A 341 -12.11 -19.89 7.31
CA ASP A 341 -11.85 -18.79 6.37
C ASP A 341 -13.13 -18.15 5.80
N LEU A 342 -14.21 -18.91 5.69
CA LEU A 342 -15.51 -18.45 5.23
C LEU A 342 -16.56 -18.83 6.26
N ILE A 343 -17.44 -17.87 6.60
CA ILE A 343 -18.64 -18.09 7.40
C ILE A 343 -19.83 -17.50 6.67
N ASP A 344 -20.91 -18.27 6.56
CA ASP A 344 -22.25 -17.78 6.24
C ASP A 344 -23.16 -17.88 7.47
N ASP A 345 -24.01 -16.86 7.65
CA ASP A 345 -25.00 -16.84 8.74
C ASP A 345 -26.41 -16.51 8.22
N GLY A 346 -27.42 -17.04 8.91
CA GLY A 346 -28.81 -16.94 8.54
C GLY A 346 -29.12 -17.63 7.21
N ALA A 347 -29.66 -16.88 6.25
CA ALA A 347 -30.00 -17.36 4.91
C ALA A 347 -28.89 -17.09 3.87
N ALA A 348 -27.71 -16.65 4.31
CA ALA A 348 -26.57 -16.44 3.45
C ALA A 348 -26.04 -17.77 2.93
N PHE A 349 -25.46 -17.74 1.73
CA PHE A 349 -24.62 -18.82 1.23
C PHE A 349 -23.57 -18.26 0.27
N PHE A 350 -22.52 -19.05 0.04
CA PHE A 350 -21.49 -18.74 -0.94
C PHE A 350 -21.73 -19.45 -2.27
N THR A 351 -21.49 -18.73 -3.38
CA THR A 351 -21.22 -19.33 -4.69
C THR A 351 -19.73 -19.19 -4.98
N ILE A 352 -19.05 -20.30 -5.20
CA ILE A 352 -17.59 -20.36 -5.33
C ILE A 352 -17.23 -21.01 -6.67
N GLY A 353 -16.46 -20.31 -7.50
CA GLY A 353 -16.00 -20.80 -8.79
C GLY A 353 -14.52 -20.54 -9.01
N ASN A 354 -13.79 -21.53 -9.52
CA ASN A 354 -12.37 -21.42 -9.87
C ASN A 354 -11.53 -20.75 -8.78
N SER A 355 -11.84 -20.98 -7.51
CA SER A 355 -11.24 -20.26 -6.38
C SER A 355 -10.47 -21.20 -5.46
N LEU A 356 -9.53 -20.64 -4.71
CA LEU A 356 -8.79 -21.35 -3.68
C LEU A 356 -9.25 -20.84 -2.32
N VAL A 357 -9.95 -21.67 -1.58
CA VAL A 357 -10.48 -21.30 -0.26
C VAL A 357 -10.02 -22.30 0.79
N GLY A 358 -10.03 -21.88 2.06
CA GLY A 358 -9.82 -22.77 3.18
C GLY A 358 -10.84 -23.92 3.26
N PRO A 359 -10.78 -24.74 4.32
CA PRO A 359 -11.82 -25.74 4.58
C PRO A 359 -13.23 -25.11 4.61
N ILE A 360 -14.19 -25.78 3.96
CA ILE A 360 -15.60 -25.32 3.82
C ILE A 360 -16.60 -26.24 4.53
N ASP A 361 -16.12 -27.17 5.34
CA ASP A 361 -16.93 -28.16 6.06
C ASP A 361 -17.91 -27.54 7.07
N GLY A 362 -17.69 -26.28 7.47
CA GLY A 362 -18.59 -25.48 8.29
C GLY A 362 -19.61 -24.62 7.53
N LEU A 363 -19.57 -24.56 6.19
CA LEU A 363 -20.49 -23.72 5.40
C LEU A 363 -21.84 -24.39 5.14
N ASN A 364 -22.89 -23.57 5.05
CA ASN A 364 -24.23 -24.02 4.71
C ASN A 364 -24.37 -24.29 3.19
N ASN A 365 -23.94 -25.48 2.76
CA ASN A 365 -24.09 -25.99 1.39
C ASN A 365 -23.65 -24.98 0.30
N PRO A 366 -22.36 -24.58 0.28
CA PRO A 366 -21.86 -23.62 -0.70
C PRO A 366 -22.03 -24.16 -2.12
N VAL A 367 -22.52 -23.32 -3.03
CA VAL A 367 -22.68 -23.67 -4.44
C VAL A 367 -21.31 -23.62 -5.11
N GLN A 368 -20.82 -24.75 -5.60
CA GLN A 368 -19.58 -24.82 -6.36
C GLN A 368 -19.88 -24.81 -7.87
N SER A 369 -19.57 -23.70 -8.55
CA SER A 369 -19.96 -23.48 -9.95
C SER A 369 -18.81 -22.88 -10.77
N PRO A 370 -18.22 -23.63 -11.72
CA PRO A 370 -18.55 -25.01 -12.08
C PRO A 370 -18.06 -26.03 -11.01
N SER A 371 -18.70 -27.19 -10.96
CA SER A 371 -18.31 -28.26 -10.01
C SER A 371 -16.89 -28.75 -10.29
N GLY A 372 -16.10 -28.95 -9.23
CA GLY A 372 -14.70 -29.41 -9.32
C GLY A 372 -13.69 -28.34 -9.73
N SER A 373 -14.10 -27.09 -9.91
CA SER A 373 -13.21 -25.98 -10.28
C SER A 373 -12.38 -25.42 -9.11
N ASN A 374 -12.85 -25.61 -7.88
CA ASN A 374 -12.26 -24.99 -6.70
C ASN A 374 -11.13 -25.84 -6.08
N LYS A 375 -10.19 -25.16 -5.42
CA LYS A 375 -9.13 -25.75 -4.60
C LYS A 375 -9.49 -25.52 -3.13
N ILE A 376 -9.92 -26.57 -2.43
CA ILE A 376 -10.46 -26.45 -1.07
C ILE A 376 -9.46 -27.00 -0.05
N GLY A 377 -9.16 -26.22 0.99
CA GLY A 377 -8.36 -26.65 2.13
C GLY A 377 -6.89 -26.97 1.81
N VAL A 378 -6.35 -26.40 0.73
CA VAL A 378 -4.95 -26.56 0.33
C VAL A 378 -4.17 -25.27 0.56
N ASP A 379 -2.87 -25.39 0.83
CA ASP A 379 -1.98 -24.25 0.98
C ASP A 379 -1.88 -23.47 -0.36
N PRO A 380 -2.19 -22.16 -0.38
CA PRO A 380 -2.06 -21.35 -1.59
C PRO A 380 -0.60 -21.11 -2.02
N ALA A 381 0.40 -21.44 -1.18
CA ALA A 381 1.83 -21.31 -1.48
C ALA A 381 2.21 -19.90 -1.97
N LEU A 382 1.71 -18.89 -1.25
CA LEU A 382 1.99 -17.48 -1.50
C LEU A 382 3.32 -17.03 -0.90
N GLY A 383 4.00 -16.11 -1.59
CA GLY A 383 5.05 -15.29 -1.00
C GLY A 383 4.50 -14.28 0.02
N PRO A 384 5.38 -13.60 0.78
CA PRO A 384 4.95 -12.57 1.71
C PRO A 384 4.32 -11.38 0.97
N LEU A 385 3.51 -10.59 1.69
CA LEU A 385 3.09 -9.27 1.20
C LEU A 385 4.34 -8.40 1.02
N GLN A 386 4.60 -7.99 -0.22
CA GLN A 386 5.76 -7.19 -0.57
C GLN A 386 5.52 -6.44 -1.89
N ASP A 387 6.45 -5.58 -2.26
CA ASP A 387 6.49 -5.00 -3.59
C ASP A 387 6.89 -6.08 -4.62
N ASN A 388 5.92 -6.51 -5.43
CA ASN A 388 6.12 -7.42 -6.57
C ASN A 388 5.95 -6.68 -7.91
N GLY A 389 6.10 -5.35 -7.91
CA GLY A 389 5.74 -4.45 -9.00
C GLY A 389 4.29 -3.98 -8.93
N GLY A 390 3.94 -2.96 -9.72
CA GLY A 390 2.60 -2.38 -9.76
C GLY A 390 2.39 -1.19 -8.80
N PRO A 391 1.15 -0.68 -8.69
CA PRO A 391 0.83 0.48 -7.88
C PRO A 391 0.69 0.18 -6.37
N THR A 392 0.44 -1.08 -5.98
CA THR A 392 0.29 -1.48 -4.57
C THR A 392 0.99 -2.82 -4.28
N MET A 393 1.25 -3.13 -3.00
CA MET A 393 1.91 -4.38 -2.60
C MET A 393 1.03 -5.61 -2.82
N THR A 394 1.61 -6.75 -3.17
CA THR A 394 0.83 -7.96 -3.47
C THR A 394 1.45 -9.22 -2.84
N MET A 395 0.76 -10.35 -2.93
CA MET A 395 1.28 -11.67 -2.55
C MET A 395 1.36 -12.55 -3.81
N ALA A 396 2.58 -12.77 -4.30
CA ALA A 396 2.79 -13.55 -5.52
C ALA A 396 2.70 -15.07 -5.24
N PRO A 397 1.99 -15.87 -6.06
CA PRO A 397 2.02 -17.31 -5.96
C PRO A 397 3.40 -17.86 -6.36
N ALA A 398 3.84 -18.93 -5.70
CA ALA A 398 4.97 -19.72 -6.21
C ALA A 398 4.56 -20.49 -7.48
N LEU A 399 5.52 -20.87 -8.33
CA LEU A 399 5.26 -21.70 -9.53
C LEU A 399 4.59 -23.05 -9.20
N SER A 400 4.83 -23.59 -8.00
CA SER A 400 4.19 -24.83 -7.53
C SER A 400 2.82 -24.61 -6.88
N SER A 401 2.31 -23.37 -6.87
CA SER A 401 1.05 -23.06 -6.21
C SER A 401 -0.12 -23.74 -6.93
N PRO A 402 -1.09 -24.31 -6.20
CA PRO A 402 -2.34 -24.81 -6.78
C PRO A 402 -3.23 -23.71 -7.38
N ALA A 403 -2.89 -22.43 -7.17
CA ALA A 403 -3.56 -21.28 -7.77
C ALA A 403 -3.19 -21.06 -9.23
N VAL A 404 -2.02 -21.56 -9.68
CA VAL A 404 -1.51 -21.29 -11.02
C VAL A 404 -2.36 -22.01 -12.08
N ASP A 405 -2.75 -21.32 -13.15
CA ASP A 405 -3.59 -21.79 -14.27
C ASP A 405 -4.92 -22.45 -13.82
N ALA A 406 -5.50 -22.00 -12.71
CA ALA A 406 -6.69 -22.60 -12.12
C ALA A 406 -7.92 -21.65 -12.06
N GLY A 407 -7.71 -20.38 -12.34
CA GLY A 407 -8.67 -19.28 -12.33
C GLY A 407 -9.30 -19.00 -13.70
N VAL A 408 -10.13 -17.96 -13.71
CA VAL A 408 -10.64 -17.28 -14.90
C VAL A 408 -10.35 -15.78 -14.80
N SER A 409 -10.13 -15.14 -15.94
CA SER A 409 -9.84 -13.70 -16.02
C SER A 409 -10.98 -12.80 -15.51
N ASN A 410 -12.23 -13.30 -15.50
CA ASN A 410 -13.43 -12.49 -15.25
C ASN A 410 -13.44 -11.17 -16.07
N SER A 411 -12.97 -11.24 -17.32
CA SER A 411 -12.86 -10.10 -18.24
C SER A 411 -11.85 -9.01 -17.83
N LEU A 412 -10.98 -9.27 -16.85
CA LEU A 412 -9.84 -8.40 -16.56
C LEU A 412 -8.76 -8.61 -17.63
N ALA A 413 -8.22 -7.50 -18.15
CA ALA A 413 -7.10 -7.52 -19.09
C ALA A 413 -5.74 -7.57 -18.39
N THR A 414 -5.68 -7.06 -17.16
CA THR A 414 -4.48 -7.03 -16.33
C THR A 414 -4.73 -7.58 -14.92
N ASP A 415 -3.67 -8.01 -14.25
CA ASP A 415 -3.64 -8.27 -12.82
C ASP A 415 -3.41 -6.98 -12.01
N GLN A 416 -3.35 -7.10 -10.67
CA GLN A 416 -3.21 -5.97 -9.75
C GLN A 416 -1.99 -5.08 -10.03
N ARG A 417 -0.98 -5.64 -10.72
CA ARG A 417 0.27 -4.94 -11.02
C ARG A 417 0.22 -4.20 -12.35
N GLY A 418 -0.87 -4.35 -13.11
CA GLY A 418 -1.00 -3.87 -14.48
C GLY A 418 -0.34 -4.77 -15.52
N LEU A 419 0.03 -6.02 -15.17
CA LEU A 419 0.58 -6.99 -16.11
C LEU A 419 -0.54 -7.85 -16.71
N ALA A 420 -0.29 -8.52 -17.84
CA ALA A 420 -1.31 -9.34 -18.50
C ALA A 420 -1.97 -10.35 -17.54
N ARG A 421 -3.31 -10.44 -17.58
CA ARG A 421 -4.10 -11.25 -16.62
C ARG A 421 -4.15 -12.74 -16.90
N THR A 422 -3.88 -13.16 -18.13
CA THR A 422 -3.95 -14.57 -18.52
C THR A 422 -2.65 -14.97 -19.16
N VAL A 423 -1.87 -15.80 -18.47
CA VAL A 423 -0.56 -16.30 -18.89
C VAL A 423 -0.48 -17.80 -18.58
N VAL A 424 -0.89 -18.61 -19.55
CA VAL A 424 -0.91 -20.07 -19.43
C VAL A 424 0.51 -20.62 -19.26
N GLN A 425 0.77 -21.38 -18.19
CA GLN A 425 2.04 -22.08 -18.04
C GLN A 425 2.09 -23.33 -18.94
N PRO A 426 3.11 -23.48 -19.79
CA PRO A 426 3.16 -24.54 -20.81
C PRO A 426 3.28 -25.96 -20.22
N THR A 427 3.57 -26.07 -18.92
CA THR A 427 3.83 -27.34 -18.23
C THR A 427 2.67 -27.80 -17.34
N LEU A 428 1.61 -26.99 -17.22
CA LEU A 428 0.46 -27.30 -16.38
C LEU A 428 -0.77 -27.62 -17.23
N SER A 429 -1.64 -28.46 -16.69
CA SER A 429 -2.96 -28.73 -17.27
C SER A 429 -3.98 -27.79 -16.63
N LEU A 430 -4.84 -27.19 -17.44
CA LEU A 430 -5.88 -26.29 -16.96
C LEU A 430 -6.87 -27.02 -16.03
N SER A 431 -7.24 -26.35 -14.93
CA SER A 431 -8.31 -26.84 -14.05
C SER A 431 -9.69 -26.74 -14.72
N PRO A 432 -10.70 -27.52 -14.28
CA PRO A 432 -12.05 -27.42 -14.83
C PRO A 432 -12.59 -25.98 -14.82
N GLY A 433 -13.04 -25.51 -15.98
CA GLY A 433 -13.58 -24.15 -16.16
C GLY A 433 -12.53 -23.03 -16.19
N SER A 434 -11.24 -23.32 -16.05
CA SER A 434 -10.17 -22.32 -16.10
C SER A 434 -9.87 -21.89 -17.55
N ASP A 435 -9.51 -20.62 -17.73
CA ASP A 435 -8.98 -20.06 -18.99
C ASP A 435 -7.44 -19.96 -18.98
N GLY A 436 -6.79 -20.46 -17.93
CA GLY A 436 -5.35 -20.33 -17.71
C GLY A 436 -4.93 -19.07 -16.96
N THR A 437 -5.88 -18.27 -16.46
CA THR A 437 -5.57 -17.25 -15.46
C THR A 437 -5.27 -17.90 -14.11
N ASP A 438 -4.37 -17.32 -13.33
CA ASP A 438 -4.12 -17.71 -11.95
C ASP A 438 -5.26 -17.24 -11.03
N ILE A 439 -5.50 -18.02 -9.98
CA ILE A 439 -6.38 -17.63 -8.88
C ILE A 439 -5.66 -16.57 -8.02
N GLY A 440 -6.36 -15.50 -7.65
CA GLY A 440 -5.85 -14.43 -6.78
C GLY A 440 -5.53 -13.13 -7.52
N ALA A 441 -4.92 -12.17 -6.83
CA ALA A 441 -4.63 -10.83 -7.35
C ALA A 441 -3.45 -10.74 -8.33
N VAL A 442 -2.63 -11.79 -8.41
CA VAL A 442 -1.37 -11.79 -9.18
C VAL A 442 -1.37 -12.92 -10.18
N GLU A 443 -1.02 -12.59 -11.43
CA GLU A 443 -0.74 -13.57 -12.48
C GLU A 443 0.75 -13.94 -12.46
N LEU A 444 1.10 -15.22 -12.40
CA LEU A 444 2.49 -15.64 -12.52
C LEU A 444 2.94 -15.43 -13.97
N ALA A 445 4.05 -14.70 -14.15
CA ALA A 445 4.63 -14.52 -15.48
C ALA A 445 5.01 -15.88 -16.10
N GLU A 446 5.02 -15.95 -17.44
CA GLU A 446 5.34 -17.18 -18.17
C GLU A 446 6.69 -17.71 -17.71
N PHE A 447 6.68 -18.89 -17.10
CA PHE A 447 7.90 -19.64 -16.92
C PHE A 447 8.22 -20.30 -18.25
N THR A 448 9.11 -19.66 -19.02
CA THR A 448 9.79 -20.38 -20.09
C THR A 448 10.87 -21.24 -19.43
N PRO A 449 10.68 -22.58 -19.30
CA PRO A 449 11.80 -23.41 -18.93
C PRO A 449 12.88 -23.15 -19.96
N THR A 450 14.05 -22.71 -19.50
CA THR A 450 15.22 -22.67 -20.38
C THR A 450 15.32 -24.07 -20.99
N PRO A 451 15.31 -24.23 -22.32
CA PRO A 451 15.33 -25.56 -22.93
C PRO A 451 16.43 -26.38 -22.27
N PRO A 452 16.18 -27.67 -21.95
CA PRO A 452 17.13 -28.49 -21.24
C PRO A 452 18.46 -28.35 -21.95
N ILE A 453 19.41 -27.67 -21.29
CA ILE A 453 20.75 -27.52 -21.81
C ILE A 453 21.22 -28.96 -21.92
N GLN A 454 21.42 -29.44 -23.17
CA GLN A 454 22.14 -30.69 -23.41
C GLN A 454 23.36 -30.70 -22.51
N PRO A 455 23.73 -31.81 -21.86
CA PRO A 455 24.71 -31.80 -20.78
C PRO A 455 26.04 -31.25 -21.30
N VAL A 456 26.21 -29.95 -21.15
CA VAL A 456 27.50 -29.28 -21.20
C VAL A 456 27.91 -29.19 -19.74
N SER A 457 29.02 -29.83 -19.47
CA SER A 457 29.68 -29.74 -18.18
C SER A 457 29.87 -28.28 -17.80
N ASP A 458 29.23 -27.88 -16.71
CA ASP A 458 29.68 -26.91 -15.70
C ASP A 458 28.75 -25.74 -15.37
N THR A 459 28.57 -25.61 -14.07
CA THR A 459 27.88 -24.61 -13.27
C THR A 459 28.55 -23.23 -13.41
N GLU A 460 28.06 -22.36 -14.31
CA GLU A 460 28.63 -21.00 -14.42
C GLU A 460 27.57 -19.89 -14.32
N VAL A 461 27.66 -19.10 -13.24
CA VAL A 461 27.16 -17.72 -13.18
C VAL A 461 27.82 -16.94 -14.32
N ALA A 462 27.02 -16.38 -15.23
CA ALA A 462 27.48 -15.86 -16.50
C ALA A 462 28.48 -14.71 -16.31
N GLY A 463 29.65 -14.81 -16.94
CA GLY A 463 30.66 -13.75 -16.89
C GLY A 463 31.27 -13.50 -15.50
N ALA A 464 31.15 -14.43 -14.55
CA ALA A 464 31.66 -14.30 -13.20
C ALA A 464 33.17 -14.01 -13.14
N LYS A 465 33.52 -12.84 -12.60
CA LYS A 465 34.89 -12.33 -12.50
C LYS A 465 35.24 -12.07 -11.03
N VAL A 466 36.18 -12.83 -10.48
CA VAL A 466 36.80 -12.56 -9.17
C VAL A 466 38.29 -12.28 -9.34
N LYS A 467 38.72 -11.07 -8.99
CA LYS A 467 40.13 -10.64 -9.11
C LYS A 467 40.66 -10.09 -7.80
N ALA A 468 41.77 -10.63 -7.32
CA ALA A 468 42.52 -10.09 -6.19
C ALA A 468 43.99 -9.93 -6.57
N LYS A 469 44.66 -8.87 -6.09
CA LYS A 469 46.11 -8.74 -6.29
C LYS A 469 46.84 -9.87 -5.56
N LYS A 470 47.76 -10.58 -6.24
CA LYS A 470 48.57 -11.67 -5.67
C LYS A 470 49.40 -11.22 -4.46
N LYS A 471 49.83 -9.95 -4.44
CA LYS A 471 50.51 -9.29 -3.31
C LYS A 471 49.77 -8.00 -2.95
N GLN A 472 49.48 -7.78 -1.68
CA GLN A 472 48.85 -6.56 -1.19
C GLN A 472 49.64 -5.94 -0.04
N LYS A 473 50.11 -4.71 -0.26
CA LYS A 473 50.88 -3.90 0.69
C LYS A 473 49.96 -3.40 1.80
N GLN A 474 50.30 -3.68 3.07
CA GLN A 474 49.49 -3.28 4.22
C GLN A 474 49.97 -1.94 4.79
N LYS A 475 49.21 -0.86 4.59
CA LYS A 475 49.60 0.49 5.04
C LYS A 475 49.05 0.80 6.44
N GLY A 476 49.93 1.22 7.36
CA GLY A 476 49.56 1.67 8.71
C GLY A 476 48.96 0.57 9.59
N GLU A 477 48.08 0.94 10.52
CA GLU A 477 47.49 0.02 11.52
C GLU A 477 46.33 -0.84 11.00
N LYS A 478 45.91 -0.64 9.73
CA LYS A 478 44.75 -1.32 9.15
C LYS A 478 45.20 -2.44 8.21
N VAL A 479 44.83 -3.67 8.56
CA VAL A 479 44.96 -4.82 7.65
C VAL A 479 43.71 -4.90 6.79
N LEU A 480 43.88 -4.65 5.49
CA LEU A 480 42.79 -4.64 4.53
C LEU A 480 43.16 -5.51 3.32
N ILE A 481 42.26 -6.43 2.98
CA ILE A 481 42.37 -7.26 1.78
C ILE A 481 41.27 -6.86 0.81
N VAL A 482 41.67 -6.39 -0.37
CA VAL A 482 40.75 -5.94 -1.41
C VAL A 482 40.58 -7.02 -2.48
N VAL A 483 39.33 -7.37 -2.78
CA VAL A 483 38.95 -8.25 -3.89
C VAL A 483 37.94 -7.52 -4.77
N LYS A 484 38.05 -7.64 -6.09
CA LYS A 484 37.00 -7.22 -7.02
C LYS A 484 36.17 -8.43 -7.42
N ALA A 485 34.85 -8.30 -7.39
CA ALA A 485 33.94 -9.37 -7.79
C ALA A 485 32.68 -8.80 -8.47
N GLY A 486 32.20 -9.49 -9.50
CA GLY A 486 31.02 -9.13 -10.30
C GLY A 486 30.77 -10.18 -11.39
N ALA A 487 29.64 -10.10 -12.08
CA ALA A 487 29.22 -11.00 -13.15
C ALA A 487 28.63 -10.20 -14.32
N ALA A 488 28.27 -10.86 -15.42
CA ALA A 488 27.50 -10.24 -16.51
C ALA A 488 26.01 -10.05 -16.14
N GLU A 489 25.59 -10.62 -15.01
CA GLU A 489 24.23 -10.59 -14.48
C GLU A 489 24.23 -10.11 -13.02
N ASP A 490 23.04 -9.80 -12.52
CA ASP A 490 22.80 -9.45 -11.13
C ASP A 490 23.15 -10.60 -10.19
N VAL A 491 24.04 -10.35 -9.22
CA VAL A 491 24.52 -11.41 -8.32
C VAL A 491 24.61 -10.99 -6.87
N LYS A 492 24.32 -11.92 -5.97
CA LYS A 492 24.67 -11.84 -4.56
C LYS A 492 26.10 -12.36 -4.37
N ILE A 493 26.97 -11.52 -3.82
CA ILE A 493 28.38 -11.85 -3.57
C ILE A 493 28.59 -12.09 -2.08
N LYS A 494 29.06 -13.28 -1.70
CA LYS A 494 29.51 -13.63 -0.35
C LYS A 494 31.02 -13.82 -0.34
N ALA A 495 31.75 -12.93 0.33
CA ALA A 495 33.21 -12.95 0.39
C ALA A 495 33.72 -13.08 1.83
N GLY A 496 34.66 -13.98 2.05
CA GLY A 496 35.29 -14.19 3.35
C GLY A 496 36.61 -14.94 3.25
N GLY A 497 37.11 -15.47 4.37
CA GLY A 497 38.32 -16.30 4.38
C GLY A 497 39.11 -16.20 5.67
N ALA A 498 40.40 -16.52 5.59
CA ALA A 498 41.32 -16.41 6.71
C ALA A 498 42.74 -16.07 6.27
N VAL A 499 43.49 -15.40 7.14
CA VAL A 499 44.92 -15.15 7.00
C VAL A 499 45.69 -16.18 7.82
N LYS A 500 46.56 -16.93 7.16
CA LYS A 500 47.48 -17.88 7.80
C LYS A 500 48.78 -17.16 8.17
N LEU A 501 49.17 -17.27 9.44
CA LEU A 501 50.42 -16.82 10.03
C LEU A 501 51.13 -18.04 10.65
N GLY A 502 52.05 -18.67 9.91
CA GLY A 502 52.65 -19.95 10.33
C GLY A 502 51.59 -21.03 10.56
N LYS A 503 51.50 -21.57 11.79
CA LYS A 503 50.47 -22.55 12.20
C LYS A 503 49.13 -21.91 12.59
N LYS A 504 49.07 -20.60 12.82
CA LYS A 504 47.85 -19.88 13.28
C LYS A 504 47.01 -19.39 12.10
N LYS A 505 45.69 -19.39 12.25
CA LYS A 505 44.72 -18.82 11.30
C LYS A 505 43.94 -17.69 11.97
N ILE A 506 43.80 -16.56 11.28
CA ILE A 506 42.99 -15.42 11.71
C ILE A 506 41.86 -15.27 10.71
N ALA A 507 40.61 -15.45 11.16
CA ALA A 507 39.44 -15.33 10.31
C ALA A 507 39.23 -13.89 9.82
N LEU A 508 38.73 -13.74 8.60
CA LEU A 508 38.25 -12.46 8.06
C LEU A 508 36.75 -12.33 8.32
N LYS A 509 36.27 -11.09 8.43
CA LYS A 509 34.83 -10.80 8.42
C LYS A 509 34.26 -11.23 7.06
N THR A 510 33.13 -11.92 7.12
CA THR A 510 32.37 -12.26 5.91
C THR A 510 31.57 -11.03 5.51
N LEU A 511 31.59 -10.70 4.23
CA LEU A 511 30.81 -9.65 3.60
C LEU A 511 29.79 -10.30 2.67
N SER A 512 28.55 -9.82 2.70
CA SER A 512 27.52 -10.16 1.70
C SER A 512 26.97 -8.87 1.12
N VAL A 513 27.04 -8.73 -0.20
CA VAL A 513 26.59 -7.55 -0.96
C VAL A 513 25.96 -7.99 -2.28
N ARG A 514 25.05 -7.20 -2.84
CA ARG A 514 24.53 -7.37 -4.20
C ARG A 514 25.37 -6.54 -5.17
N ALA A 515 25.73 -7.12 -6.31
CA ALA A 515 26.38 -6.41 -7.41
C ALA A 515 25.45 -6.41 -8.63
N PRO A 516 25.19 -5.25 -9.24
CA PRO A 516 24.46 -5.16 -10.50
C PRO A 516 25.19 -5.87 -11.65
N ALA A 517 24.44 -6.24 -12.68
CA ALA A 517 24.95 -6.77 -13.93
C ALA A 517 26.09 -5.92 -14.51
N ASP A 518 27.13 -6.59 -15.01
CA ASP A 518 28.35 -6.04 -15.60
C ASP A 518 29.21 -5.13 -14.69
N GLU A 519 28.86 -4.99 -13.40
CA GLU A 519 29.63 -4.19 -12.44
C GLU A 519 30.54 -5.06 -11.54
N GLN A 520 31.80 -4.64 -11.35
CA GLN A 520 32.71 -5.26 -10.38
C GLN A 520 32.91 -4.40 -9.12
N LEU A 521 32.32 -4.84 -8.01
CA LEU A 521 32.46 -4.19 -6.72
C LEU A 521 33.81 -4.46 -6.05
N LYS A 522 34.37 -3.44 -5.39
CA LYS A 522 35.58 -3.56 -4.55
C LYS A 522 35.21 -3.96 -3.13
N LEU A 523 35.41 -5.22 -2.79
CA LEU A 523 35.14 -5.80 -1.47
C LEU A 523 36.34 -5.63 -0.53
N LYS A 524 36.10 -5.07 0.65
CA LYS A 524 37.10 -4.74 1.67
C LYS A 524 37.00 -5.71 2.86
N LEU A 525 37.85 -6.73 2.89
CA LEU A 525 37.83 -7.77 3.93
C LEU A 525 38.81 -7.46 5.06
N ASN A 526 38.28 -7.35 6.28
CA ASN A 526 39.04 -7.06 7.51
C ASN A 526 39.14 -8.30 8.42
N PRO A 527 40.21 -8.48 9.20
CA PRO A 527 40.27 -9.50 10.24
C PRO A 527 39.13 -9.40 11.27
N LYS A 528 38.64 -10.54 11.76
CA LYS A 528 37.70 -10.58 12.90
C LYS A 528 38.42 -10.24 14.21
N GLY A 529 37.84 -9.32 14.98
CA GLY A 529 38.31 -8.89 16.30
C GLY A 529 39.45 -7.85 16.27
N LYS A 530 39.47 -6.93 17.26
CA LYS A 530 40.46 -5.83 17.37
C LYS A 530 41.91 -6.33 17.42
N SER A 531 42.17 -7.54 17.92
CA SER A 531 43.52 -8.12 18.02
C SER A 531 44.04 -8.79 16.74
N GLY A 532 43.16 -9.08 15.76
CA GLY A 532 43.52 -9.81 14.53
C GLY A 532 44.47 -9.03 13.63
N SER A 533 44.15 -7.75 13.36
CA SER A 533 45.01 -6.87 12.55
C SER A 533 46.38 -6.65 13.19
N LYS A 534 46.42 -6.39 14.51
CA LYS A 534 47.67 -6.20 15.26
C LYS A 534 48.60 -7.42 15.19
N LYS A 535 48.04 -8.64 15.26
CA LYS A 535 48.80 -9.89 15.12
C LYS A 535 49.40 -10.06 13.72
N ILE A 536 48.64 -9.73 12.67
CA ILE A 536 49.13 -9.81 11.28
C ILE A 536 50.23 -8.77 11.04
N LEU A 537 50.04 -7.52 11.46
CA LEU A 537 51.05 -6.47 11.30
C LEU A 537 52.35 -6.79 12.05
N LYS A 538 52.26 -7.28 13.30
CA LYS A 538 53.44 -7.69 14.07
C LYS A 538 54.19 -8.86 13.41
N ALA A 539 53.47 -9.80 12.82
CA ALA A 539 54.08 -10.91 12.08
C ALA A 539 54.79 -10.41 10.80
N LEU A 540 54.15 -9.53 10.03
CA LEU A 540 54.75 -8.91 8.84
C LEU A 540 56.01 -8.10 9.20
N ALA A 541 56.01 -7.36 10.31
CA ALA A 541 57.17 -6.61 10.79
C ALA A 541 58.36 -7.50 11.18
N ARG A 542 58.11 -8.74 11.62
CA ARG A 542 59.14 -9.75 11.88
C ARG A 542 59.58 -10.54 10.64
N GLY A 543 59.11 -10.15 9.45
CA GLY A 543 59.40 -10.85 8.19
C GLY A 543 58.63 -12.17 7.99
N GLU A 544 57.63 -12.46 8.82
CA GLU A 544 56.84 -13.69 8.67
C GLU A 544 55.91 -13.61 7.44
N LYS A 545 55.71 -14.76 6.77
CA LYS A 545 54.80 -14.86 5.62
C LYS A 545 53.34 -14.87 6.10
N ALA A 546 52.57 -13.87 5.69
CA ALA A 546 51.11 -13.84 5.88
C ALA A 546 50.38 -14.10 4.55
N LYS A 547 49.62 -15.20 4.49
CA LYS A 547 48.87 -15.60 3.29
C LYS A 547 47.38 -15.66 3.58
N ALA A 548 46.57 -14.90 2.86
CA ALA A 548 45.14 -14.99 2.90
C ALA A 548 44.63 -16.04 1.91
N SER A 549 43.76 -16.93 2.39
CA SER A 549 42.95 -17.82 1.58
C SER A 549 41.52 -17.32 1.65
N LEU A 550 41.02 -16.81 0.52
CA LEU A 550 39.71 -16.22 0.41
C LEU A 550 38.74 -17.21 -0.23
N SER A 551 37.46 -17.03 0.05
CA SER A 551 36.35 -17.69 -0.65
C SER A 551 35.37 -16.60 -1.05
N VAL A 552 35.14 -16.47 -2.36
CA VAL A 552 34.19 -15.51 -2.91
C VAL A 552 33.21 -16.29 -3.76
N THR A 553 31.97 -16.32 -3.30
CA THR A 553 30.85 -17.00 -3.95
C THR A 553 29.93 -15.95 -4.55
N LEU A 554 29.65 -16.10 -5.84
CA LEU A 554 28.63 -15.32 -6.55
C LEU A 554 27.43 -16.25 -6.73
N THR A 555 26.23 -15.76 -6.46
CA THR A 555 24.98 -16.49 -6.63
C THR A 555 24.02 -15.62 -7.43
N ASP A 556 23.49 -16.15 -8.54
CA ASP A 556 22.49 -15.47 -9.36
C ASP A 556 21.08 -15.58 -8.74
N ALA A 557 20.07 -14.99 -9.40
CA ALA A 557 18.69 -15.06 -8.95
C ALA A 557 18.09 -16.48 -9.06
N ALA A 558 18.62 -17.31 -9.97
CA ALA A 558 18.22 -18.69 -10.16
C ALA A 558 18.85 -19.66 -9.14
N GLY A 559 19.73 -19.17 -8.25
CA GLY A 559 20.40 -19.96 -7.24
C GLY A 559 21.68 -20.67 -7.71
N ASN A 560 22.10 -20.50 -8.97
CA ASN A 560 23.38 -21.00 -9.45
C ASN A 560 24.49 -20.26 -8.74
N SER A 561 25.57 -20.96 -8.41
CA SER A 561 26.68 -20.34 -7.71
C SER A 561 28.04 -20.77 -8.21
N VAL A 562 28.96 -19.81 -8.24
CA VAL A 562 30.38 -20.06 -8.53
C VAL A 562 31.22 -19.53 -7.38
N THR A 563 32.12 -20.39 -6.89
CA THR A 563 33.04 -20.03 -5.81
C THR A 563 34.47 -19.97 -6.34
N LYS A 564 35.07 -18.77 -6.35
CA LYS A 564 36.49 -18.60 -6.65
C LYS A 564 37.27 -18.39 -5.34
N LYS A 565 38.45 -19.01 -5.24
CA LYS A 565 39.29 -19.02 -4.03
C LYS A 565 40.63 -18.27 -4.23
N PRO A 566 40.63 -16.93 -4.39
CA PRO A 566 41.87 -16.21 -4.62
C PRO A 566 42.80 -16.29 -3.40
N LYS A 567 44.09 -16.45 -3.67
CA LYS A 567 45.16 -16.45 -2.66
C LYS A 567 45.91 -15.13 -2.73
N VAL A 568 46.02 -14.44 -1.59
CA VAL A 568 46.68 -13.13 -1.49
C VAL A 568 47.81 -13.22 -0.49
N THR A 569 49.02 -12.82 -0.87
CA THR A 569 50.13 -12.64 0.06
C THR A 569 50.13 -11.21 0.58
N LEU A 570 50.14 -11.03 1.90
CA LEU A 570 50.26 -9.70 2.49
C LEU A 570 51.74 -9.38 2.63
N THR A 571 52.12 -8.15 2.29
CA THR A 571 53.50 -7.67 2.39
C THR A 571 53.57 -6.43 3.29
N PRO A 572 54.71 -6.20 3.97
CA PRO A 572 54.92 -4.99 4.76
C PRO A 572 54.67 -3.70 3.95
N GLY A 573 54.17 -2.70 4.69
CA GLY A 573 53.61 -1.41 4.25
C GLY A 573 54.52 -0.43 3.56
#